data_AF-A0A154VP89-F1
#
_entry.id   AF-A0A154VP89-F1
#
_cell.length_a   1.000
_cell.length_b   1.000
_cell.length_c   1.000
_cell.angle_alpha   90.00
_cell.angle_beta   90.00
_cell.angle_gamma   90.00
#
_symmetry.space_group_name_H-M   'P 1'
#
loop_
_entity.id
_entity.type
_entity.pdbx_description
1 polymer ?
#
loop_
_entity_poly.entity_id
_entity_poly.type
_entity_poly.pdbx_seq_one_letter_code
_entity_poly.pdbx_strand_id
1 'polypeptide(L)'
;MLATIHSDPFMAVDVRVRLAAGGDPIPCRMAWMTGDAAIPLMQTGTGSTTRIGEIRVAVLPSVDEGDLVDLLDANGGVDETLRVDMAARPEADRLLWRLWLVPAPDEEA
;
A
#
# COMPACT_ATOMS: atom_id res chain seq x y z
N MET A 1 23.90 10.13 20.62
CA MET A 1 22.82 9.25 21.10
C MET A 1 21.58 9.62 20.29
N LEU A 2 21.43 9.01 19.12
CA LEU A 2 20.39 9.36 18.14
C LEU A 2 19.07 8.74 18.58
N ALA A 3 18.06 9.61 18.67
CA ALA A 3 16.74 9.31 19.17
C ALA A 3 16.09 8.15 18.39
N THR A 4 15.61 7.15 19.12
CA THR A 4 14.61 6.20 18.67
C THR A 4 13.37 6.97 18.25
N ILE A 5 13.26 7.27 16.95
CA ILE A 5 12.05 7.83 16.35
C ILE A 5 10.96 6.79 16.60
N HIS A 6 10.04 7.12 17.49
CA HIS A 6 8.84 6.33 17.70
C HIS A 6 8.11 6.26 16.35
N SER A 7 7.94 5.05 15.80
CA SER A 7 7.03 4.82 14.68
C SER A 7 5.64 5.26 15.10
N ASP A 8 5.25 6.46 14.67
CA ASP A 8 3.91 6.98 14.90
C ASP A 8 2.94 6.11 14.07
N PRO A 9 1.90 5.49 14.67
CA PRO A 9 0.97 4.64 13.93
C PRO A 9 0.11 5.41 12.91
N PHE A 10 0.19 6.75 12.89
CA PHE A 10 -0.40 7.61 11.86
C PHE A 10 0.60 8.09 10.80
N MET A 11 1.86 7.61 10.83
CA MET A 11 2.89 8.07 9.92
C MET A 11 2.64 7.51 8.52
N ALA A 12 2.29 8.40 7.59
CA ALA A 12 2.21 8.04 6.19
C ALA A 12 3.60 7.61 5.70
N VAL A 13 3.68 6.43 5.07
CA VAL A 13 4.91 5.89 4.49
C VAL A 13 5.05 6.36 3.05
N ASP A 14 6.30 6.60 2.65
CA ASP A 14 6.62 6.90 1.25
C ASP A 14 6.60 5.59 0.46
N VAL A 15 5.82 5.56 -0.63
CA VAL A 15 5.64 4.39 -1.49
C VAL A 15 5.78 4.78 -2.96
N ARG A 16 6.06 3.81 -3.82
CA ARG A 16 5.97 3.96 -5.27
C ARG A 16 4.91 3.04 -5.81
N VAL A 17 3.96 3.59 -6.55
CA VAL A 17 2.93 2.79 -7.20
C VAL A 17 3.32 2.56 -8.65
N ARG A 18 3.47 1.30 -9.03
CA ARG A 18 3.67 0.85 -10.41
C ARG A 18 2.34 0.38 -10.96
N LEU A 19 1.86 1.05 -12.00
CA LEU A 19 0.63 0.69 -12.66
C LEU A 19 0.82 -0.58 -13.49
N ALA A 20 -0.11 -1.53 -13.40
CA ALA A 20 -0.10 -2.76 -14.19
C ALA A 20 -0.20 -2.50 -15.70
N ALA A 21 -0.83 -1.38 -16.07
CA ALA A 21 -0.88 -0.88 -17.45
C ALA A 21 0.50 -0.44 -18.00
N GLY A 22 1.54 -0.42 -17.15
CA GLY A 22 2.87 0.10 -17.47
C GLY A 22 2.98 1.61 -17.25
N GLY A 23 4.20 2.09 -17.10
CA GLY A 23 4.51 3.50 -16.88
C GLY A 23 5.58 3.72 -15.81
N ASP A 24 5.94 4.98 -15.59
CA ASP A 24 6.87 5.36 -14.53
C ASP A 24 6.23 5.17 -13.14
N PRO A 25 6.97 4.65 -12.16
CA PRO A 25 6.48 4.52 -10.79
C PRO A 25 6.09 5.88 -10.21
N ILE A 26 4.86 6.00 -9.71
CA ILE A 26 4.32 7.23 -9.15
C ILE A 26 4.67 7.30 -7.67
N PRO A 27 5.46 8.28 -7.21
CA PRO A 27 5.75 8.46 -5.79
C PRO A 27 4.50 8.93 -5.05
N CYS A 28 4.09 8.17 -4.05
CA CYS A 28 2.89 8.38 -3.27
C CYS A 28 3.20 8.37 -1.77
N ARG A 29 2.31 8.98 -0.98
CA ARG A 29 2.29 8.76 0.47
C ARG A 29 1.05 7.98 0.85
N MET A 30 1.27 6.89 1.57
CA MET A 30 0.22 5.98 2.00
C MET A 30 0.10 5.99 3.51
N ALA A 31 -1.10 6.22 4.02
CA ALA A 31 -1.39 6.10 5.45
C ALA A 31 -2.01 4.74 5.72
N TRP A 32 -1.47 3.99 6.69
CA TRP A 32 -2.06 2.73 7.10
C TRP A 32 -3.33 2.97 7.93
N MET A 33 -4.41 2.25 7.63
CA MET A 33 -5.59 2.28 8.52
C MET A 33 -5.30 1.38 9.72
N THR A 34 -4.95 2.01 10.86
CA THR A 34 -4.75 1.43 12.21
C THR A 34 -5.10 -0.07 12.31
N GLY A 35 -4.06 -0.89 12.29
CA GLY A 35 -4.17 -2.34 12.33
C GLY A 35 -3.16 -2.98 11.41
N ASP A 36 -1.90 -3.06 11.86
CA ASP A 36 -0.99 -4.13 11.42
C ASP A 36 -1.58 -5.53 11.74
N ALA A 37 -2.73 -5.58 12.42
CA ALA A 37 -3.64 -6.70 12.37
C ALA A 37 -4.19 -6.84 10.95
N ALA A 38 -3.50 -7.64 10.14
CA ALA A 38 -4.08 -8.46 9.08
C ALA A 38 -5.59 -8.57 9.31
N ILE A 39 -6.42 -7.88 8.54
CA ILE A 39 -7.85 -8.15 8.66
C ILE A 39 -7.97 -9.58 8.12
N PRO A 40 -8.36 -10.59 8.93
CA PRO A 40 -8.63 -11.90 8.39
C PRO A 40 -9.87 -11.71 7.52
N LEU A 41 -9.64 -11.47 6.23
CA LEU A 41 -10.69 -11.57 5.23
C LEU A 41 -11.27 -12.96 5.44
N MET A 42 -12.55 -13.01 5.83
CA MET A 42 -13.22 -14.27 6.07
C MET A 42 -13.06 -15.15 4.84
N GLN A 43 -12.27 -16.21 5.01
CA GLN A 43 -12.32 -17.46 4.27
C GLN A 43 -12.25 -17.35 2.73
N THR A 44 -11.02 -17.19 2.22
CA THR A 44 -10.56 -17.96 1.07
C THR A 44 -9.14 -18.42 1.39
N GLY A 45 -8.94 -19.73 1.41
CA GLY A 45 -7.77 -20.39 2.00
C GLY A 45 -6.43 -19.83 1.53
N THR A 46 -5.45 -19.93 2.43
CA THR A 46 -4.06 -19.45 2.38
C THR A 46 -3.89 -18.18 3.22
N GLY A 47 -3.04 -18.24 4.24
CA GLY A 47 -2.85 -17.21 5.28
C GLY A 47 -2.20 -15.91 4.79
N SER A 48 -2.78 -15.28 3.77
CA SER A 48 -2.33 -14.00 3.23
C SER A 48 -2.83 -12.87 4.11
N THR A 49 -1.89 -12.19 4.77
CA THR A 49 -2.16 -10.99 5.58
C THR A 49 -2.53 -9.84 4.65
N THR A 50 -3.83 -9.56 4.52
CA THR A 50 -4.29 -8.39 3.76
C THR A 50 -4.05 -7.13 4.60
N ARG A 51 -3.30 -6.18 4.05
CA ARG A 51 -3.04 -4.87 4.65
C ARG A 51 -3.91 -3.80 3.99
N ILE A 52 -4.34 -2.79 4.74
CA ILE A 52 -5.18 -1.71 4.20
C ILE A 52 -4.48 -0.36 4.33
N GLY A 53 -4.22 0.26 3.18
CA GLY A 53 -3.62 1.58 3.06
C GLY A 53 -4.54 2.59 2.40
N GLU A 54 -4.36 3.88 2.70
CA GLU A 54 -5.06 4.97 2.05
C GLU A 54 -4.08 5.92 1.33
N ILE A 55 -4.34 6.20 0.05
CA ILE A 55 -3.56 7.12 -0.80
C ILE A 55 -4.47 8.26 -1.29
N ARG A 56 -3.93 9.47 -1.45
CA ARG A 56 -4.72 10.60 -1.99
C ARG A 56 -4.97 10.44 -3.49
N VAL A 57 -6.24 10.61 -3.90
CA VAL A 57 -6.68 10.61 -5.31
C VAL A 57 -5.96 11.69 -6.13
N ALA A 58 -5.59 12.81 -5.51
CA ALA A 58 -4.84 13.89 -6.15
C ALA A 58 -3.42 13.47 -6.59
N VAL A 59 -2.84 12.43 -5.97
CA VAL A 59 -1.51 11.90 -6.31
C VAL A 59 -1.64 10.73 -7.28
N LEU A 60 -2.65 9.89 -7.05
CA LEU A 60 -2.88 8.66 -7.80
C LEU A 60 -4.31 8.69 -8.37
N PRO A 61 -4.51 9.19 -9.61
CA PRO A 61 -5.85 9.45 -10.15
C PRO A 61 -6.66 8.17 -10.39
N SER A 62 -5.97 7.09 -10.74
CA SER A 62 -6.51 5.75 -10.97
C SER A 62 -5.66 4.71 -10.24
N VAL A 63 -6.32 3.69 -9.71
CA VAL A 63 -5.71 2.47 -9.18
C VAL A 63 -6.56 1.31 -9.63
N ASP A 64 -5.89 0.28 -10.13
CA ASP A 64 -6.51 -0.94 -10.60
C ASP A 64 -5.99 -2.16 -9.82
N GLU A 65 -6.77 -3.25 -9.85
CA GLU A 65 -6.32 -4.54 -9.33
C GLU A 65 -5.08 -5.01 -10.11
N GLY A 66 -4.06 -5.49 -9.38
CA GLY A 66 -2.79 -5.90 -9.97
C GLY A 66 -1.72 -4.82 -10.00
N ASP A 67 -2.06 -3.55 -9.71
CA ASP A 67 -1.06 -2.51 -9.48
C ASP A 67 -0.14 -2.92 -8.33
N LEU A 68 1.13 -2.51 -8.40
CA LEU A 68 2.15 -2.83 -7.40
C LEU A 68 2.48 -1.59 -6.57
N VAL A 69 2.60 -1.77 -5.27
CA VAL A 69 2.95 -0.74 -4.29
C VAL A 69 4.26 -1.15 -3.64
N ASP A 70 5.33 -0.47 -4.05
CA ASP A 70 6.66 -0.64 -3.49
C ASP A 70 6.79 0.27 -2.25
N LEU A 71 6.88 -0.34 -1.08
CA LEU A 71 7.19 0.36 0.18
C LEU A 71 8.65 0.77 0.17
N LEU A 72 8.94 2.04 0.46
CA LEU A 72 10.30 2.54 0.46
C LEU A 72 10.92 2.55 1.86
N ASP A 73 12.20 2.16 1.93
CA ASP A 73 13.02 2.32 3.13
C ASP A 73 13.50 3.78 3.30
N ALA A 74 14.12 4.07 4.46
CA ALA A 74 14.64 5.41 4.76
C ALA A 74 15.77 5.90 3.82
N ASN A 75 16.36 5.00 3.04
CA ASN A 75 17.40 5.29 2.04
C ASN A 75 16.83 5.38 0.61
N GLY A 76 15.52 5.20 0.43
CA GLY A 76 14.84 5.22 -0.87
C GLY A 76 14.95 3.92 -1.66
N GLY A 77 15.43 2.83 -1.03
CA GLY A 77 15.35 1.47 -1.54
C GLY A 77 13.94 0.90 -1.40
N VAL A 78 13.64 -0.18 -2.12
CA VAL A 78 12.37 -0.91 -1.97
C VAL A 78 12.54 -1.92 -0.83
N ASP A 79 11.75 -1.75 0.23
CA ASP A 79 11.72 -2.63 1.41
C ASP A 79 10.81 -3.84 1.17
N GLU A 80 9.60 -3.59 0.66
CA GLU A 80 8.59 -4.63 0.42
C GLU A 80 7.72 -4.25 -0.78
N THR A 81 7.35 -5.23 -1.61
CA THR A 81 6.39 -5.03 -2.71
C THR A 81 5.05 -5.68 -2.38
N LEU A 82 4.00 -4.88 -2.45
CA LEU A 82 2.62 -5.32 -2.27
C LEU A 82 1.87 -5.23 -3.59
N ARG A 83 0.92 -6.14 -3.82
CA ARG A 83 -0.03 -6.07 -4.94
C ARG A 83 -1.37 -5.52 -4.44
N VAL A 84 -1.96 -4.61 -5.21
CA VAL A 84 -3.34 -4.17 -5.03
C VAL A 84 -4.27 -5.32 -5.41
N ASP A 85 -4.97 -5.85 -4.43
CA ASP A 85 -6.03 -6.84 -4.62
C ASP A 85 -7.38 -6.17 -4.84
N MET A 86 -7.60 -5.01 -4.20
CA MET A 86 -8.80 -4.21 -4.42
C MET A 86 -8.50 -2.73 -4.18
N ALA A 87 -9.17 -1.85 -4.91
CA ALA A 87 -9.15 -0.42 -4.68
C ALA A 87 -10.58 0.13 -4.66
N ALA A 88 -10.91 0.96 -3.67
CA ALA A 88 -12.21 1.60 -3.57
C ALA A 88 -12.08 3.02 -3.03
N ARG A 89 -13.04 3.89 -3.38
CA ARG A 89 -13.17 5.20 -2.76
C ARG A 89 -14.17 5.08 -1.60
N PRO A 90 -13.75 5.29 -0.34
CA PRO A 90 -14.62 5.06 0.81
C PRO A 90 -15.80 6.04 0.87
N GLU A 91 -15.65 7.27 0.35
CA GLU A 91 -16.72 8.26 0.23
C GLU A 91 -16.50 9.08 -1.06
N ALA A 92 -17.58 9.44 -1.78
CA ALA A 92 -17.47 10.20 -3.03
C ALA A 92 -16.81 11.59 -2.86
N ASP A 93 -16.96 12.19 -1.67
CA ASP A 93 -16.35 13.47 -1.29
C ASP A 93 -14.94 13.32 -0.70
N ARG A 94 -14.53 12.11 -0.32
CA ARG A 94 -13.16 11.87 0.14
C ARG A 94 -12.25 11.63 -1.06
N LEU A 95 -11.28 12.51 -1.22
CA LEU A 95 -10.19 12.38 -2.20
C LEU A 95 -9.15 11.34 -1.76
N LEU A 96 -9.60 10.18 -1.31
CA LEU A 96 -8.77 9.06 -0.85
C LEU A 96 -9.15 7.78 -1.59
N TRP A 97 -8.15 7.04 -2.04
CA TRP A 97 -8.23 5.65 -2.40
C TRP A 97 -7.96 4.82 -1.16
N ARG A 98 -8.82 3.84 -0.88
CA ARG A 98 -8.57 2.75 0.05
C ARG A 98 -8.11 1.54 -0.75
N LEU A 99 -6.95 1.02 -0.41
CA LEU A 99 -6.28 -0.08 -1.10
C LEU A 99 -6.21 -1.28 -0.16
N TRP A 100 -6.66 -2.42 -0.65
CA TRP A 100 -6.42 -3.72 -0.03
C TRP A 100 -5.21 -4.32 -0.72
N LEU A 101 -4.18 -4.55 0.08
CA LEU A 101 -2.86 -4.92 -0.36
C LEU A 101 -2.55 -6.33 0.14
N VAL A 102 -2.05 -7.17 -0.75
CA VAL A 102 -1.54 -8.51 -0.45
C VAL A 102 -0.05 -8.56 -0.81
N PRO A 103 0.75 -9.42 -0.17
CA PRO A 103 2.11 -9.68 -0.63
C PRO A 103 2.10 -9.98 -2.12
N ALA A 104 2.93 -9.28 -2.89
CA ALA A 104 3.14 -9.66 -4.29
C ALA A 104 3.70 -11.09 -4.28
N PRO A 105 3.22 -11.99 -5.17
CA PRO A 105 3.83 -13.30 -5.27
C PRO A 105 5.33 -13.09 -5.54
N ASP A 106 6.19 -13.75 -4.76
CA ASP A 106 7.59 -13.91 -5.16
C ASP A 106 7.56 -14.47 -6.57
N GLU A 107 7.96 -13.67 -7.58
CA GLU A 107 8.41 -14.26 -8.83
C GLU A 107 9.64 -15.09 -8.44
N GLU A 108 9.40 -16.39 -8.20
CA GLU A 108 10.47 -17.38 -8.03
C GLU A 108 11.45 -17.20 -9.18
N ALA A 109 12.61 -16.66 -8.85
CA ALA A 109 13.77 -16.51 -9.74
C ALA A 109 14.35 -17.88 -10.14
#